data_AF-A0A9Q2XHE3-F1
#
_entry.id   AF-A0A9Q2XHE3-F1
#
_cell.length_a   1.000
_cell.length_b   1.000
_cell.length_c   1.000
_cell.angle_alpha   90.00
_cell.angle_beta   90.00
_cell.angle_gamma   90.00
#
_symmetry.space_group_name_H-M   'P 1'
#
loop_
_entity.id
_entity.type
_entity.pdbx_description
1 polymer ?
#
loop_
_entity_poly.entity_id
_entity_poly.type
_entity_poly.pdbx_seq_one_letter_code
_entity_poly.pdbx_strand_id
1 'polypeptide(L)'
;MITLTQIKLHDRGTLRRLGVLNEEAVKHKVDAACAQVDIWGSLYAFNAFLSITKEPITAFTSWKDLKAFRGFLSVEINLEDNEAWHFVRAIAAALFPSLDEAGKATDQIFHEPLAGCNEAYLALSPSKETIEEYQSMFECQDPSIGIHVDFGQLRALLGEADISYFSELLAKHLKTTPHFYAQGFGNCICGIMQGLVYENSGKPLPELRLDKERTKAFVSQVEYQAVDQIMKAGYSIKQAFENREVIRDLISKFFVRNGFLTI
;
A
#
# COMPACT_ATOMS: atom_id res chain seq x y z
N MET A 1 -3.70 -5.90 -4.12
CA MET A 1 -4.78 -4.91 -4.01
C MET A 1 -4.28 -3.71 -3.21
N ILE A 2 -4.48 -2.50 -3.72
CA ILE A 2 -4.14 -1.23 -3.06
C ILE A 2 -5.40 -0.65 -2.41
N THR A 3 -5.29 -0.20 -1.16
CA THR A 3 -6.41 0.49 -0.48
C THR A 3 -6.37 2.01 -0.70
N LEU A 4 -7.52 2.68 -0.63
CA LEU A 4 -7.58 4.15 -0.64
C LEU A 4 -6.79 4.77 0.52
N THR A 5 -6.72 4.10 1.66
CA THR A 5 -5.88 4.52 2.79
C THR A 5 -4.40 4.52 2.40
N GLN A 6 -3.90 3.45 1.77
CA GLN A 6 -2.53 3.38 1.28
C GLN A 6 -2.19 4.50 0.29
N ILE A 7 -3.10 4.77 -0.65
CA ILE A 7 -2.96 5.89 -1.59
C ILE A 7 -2.88 7.23 -0.84
N LYS A 8 -3.81 7.48 0.09
CA LYS A 8 -3.83 8.72 0.88
C LYS A 8 -2.55 8.88 1.72
N LEU A 9 -2.04 7.80 2.31
CA LEU A 9 -0.81 7.82 3.11
C LEU A 9 0.43 8.10 2.27
N HIS A 10 0.51 7.54 1.06
CA HIS A 10 1.59 7.80 0.11
C HIS A 10 1.59 9.27 -0.35
N ASP A 11 0.42 9.79 -0.71
CA ASP A 11 0.30 11.04 -1.46
C ASP A 11 0.02 12.29 -0.62
N ARG A 12 -0.12 12.16 0.70
CA ARG A 12 -0.33 13.30 1.64
C ARG A 12 0.80 14.36 1.59
N GLY A 13 1.97 14.04 1.06
CA GLY A 13 3.06 14.99 0.76
C GLY A 13 3.16 15.43 -0.71
N THR A 14 2.52 14.72 -1.63
CA THR A 14 2.75 14.77 -3.10
C THR A 14 1.73 15.62 -3.83
N LEU A 15 0.50 15.76 -3.30
CA LEU A 15 -0.54 16.62 -3.88
C LEU A 15 -0.12 18.10 -4.04
N ARG A 16 0.86 18.57 -3.25
CA ARG A 16 1.45 19.91 -3.41
C ARG A 16 2.38 20.05 -4.63
N ARG A 17 2.84 18.95 -5.25
CA ARG A 17 3.86 18.95 -6.32
C ARG A 17 3.30 18.67 -7.71
N LEU A 18 2.19 17.94 -7.83
CA LEU A 18 1.52 17.67 -9.11
C LEU A 18 0.53 18.79 -9.41
N GLY A 19 1.05 19.93 -9.88
CA GLY A 19 0.33 21.20 -10.07
C GLY A 19 -0.74 21.24 -11.18
N VAL A 20 -1.50 20.17 -11.43
CA VAL A 20 -2.52 20.14 -12.49
C VAL A 20 -3.94 19.94 -11.94
N LEU A 21 -4.10 19.27 -10.80
CA LEU A 21 -5.35 19.23 -10.02
C LEU A 21 -5.02 19.59 -8.56
N ASN A 22 -4.70 20.86 -8.34
CA ASN A 22 -4.54 21.38 -6.99
C ASN A 22 -5.92 21.70 -6.38
N GLU A 23 -5.93 21.85 -5.06
CA GLU A 23 -7.13 22.15 -4.25
C GLU A 23 -7.96 23.33 -4.81
N GLU A 24 -7.30 24.34 -5.36
CA GLU A 24 -7.92 25.55 -5.90
C GLU A 24 -8.61 25.32 -7.25
N ALA A 25 -8.01 24.54 -8.15
CA ALA A 25 -8.59 24.22 -9.47
C ALA A 25 -9.87 23.39 -9.36
N VAL A 26 -9.95 22.52 -8.34
CA VAL A 26 -11.10 21.65 -8.11
C VAL A 26 -12.21 22.36 -7.34
N LYS A 27 -11.89 23.16 -6.31
CA LYS A 27 -12.90 23.91 -5.53
C LYS A 27 -13.78 24.81 -6.42
N HIS A 28 -13.17 25.56 -7.35
CA HIS A 28 -13.92 26.49 -8.21
C HIS A 28 -14.85 25.83 -9.23
N LYS A 29 -14.60 24.58 -9.64
CA LYS A 29 -15.44 23.85 -10.60
C LYS A 29 -16.53 23.01 -9.94
N VAL A 30 -16.38 22.68 -8.66
CA VAL A 30 -17.19 21.65 -7.98
C VAL A 30 -18.29 22.23 -7.08
N ASP A 31 -18.15 23.49 -6.67
CA ASP A 31 -19.19 24.24 -5.94
C ASP A 31 -20.55 24.28 -6.67
N ALA A 32 -20.59 23.95 -7.97
CA ALA A 32 -21.79 23.96 -8.79
C ALA A 32 -22.53 22.61 -8.94
N ALA A 33 -21.95 21.45 -8.58
CA ALA A 33 -22.54 20.16 -9.03
C ALA A 33 -22.48 18.94 -8.09
N CYS A 34 -21.67 18.90 -7.02
CA CYS A 34 -21.54 17.66 -6.22
C CYS A 34 -21.32 17.92 -4.73
N ALA A 35 -22.42 18.11 -3.99
CA ALA A 35 -22.40 18.33 -2.55
C ALA A 35 -22.22 17.07 -1.68
N GLN A 36 -21.76 15.92 -2.20
CA GLN A 36 -21.85 14.66 -1.43
C GLN A 36 -20.77 13.58 -1.65
N VAL A 37 -19.74 13.78 -2.48
CA VAL A 37 -18.68 12.76 -2.71
C VAL A 37 -17.33 13.27 -2.20
N ASP A 38 -16.55 12.41 -1.54
CA ASP A 38 -15.17 12.67 -1.12
C ASP A 38 -14.27 12.88 -2.36
N ILE A 39 -14.33 14.08 -2.93
CA ILE A 39 -13.56 14.46 -4.11
C ILE A 39 -12.06 14.29 -3.89
N TRP A 40 -11.61 14.40 -2.63
CA TRP A 40 -10.23 14.14 -2.27
C TRP A 40 -9.85 12.70 -2.51
N GLY A 41 -10.67 11.75 -2.05
CA GLY A 41 -10.49 10.33 -2.35
C GLY A 41 -10.36 10.06 -3.85
N SER A 42 -11.18 10.75 -4.66
CA SER A 42 -11.14 10.64 -6.12
C SER A 42 -9.83 11.15 -6.72
N LEU A 43 -9.37 12.33 -6.30
CA LEU A 43 -8.12 12.93 -6.75
C LEU A 43 -6.90 12.10 -6.35
N TYR A 44 -6.88 11.59 -5.11
CA TYR A 44 -5.84 10.69 -4.64
C TYR A 44 -5.75 9.43 -5.52
N ALA A 45 -6.89 8.77 -5.77
CA ALA A 45 -6.94 7.59 -6.63
C ALA A 45 -6.48 7.90 -8.06
N PHE A 46 -6.87 9.04 -8.61
CA PHE A 46 -6.46 9.45 -9.96
C PHE A 46 -4.96 9.74 -10.06
N ASN A 47 -4.37 10.38 -9.04
CA ASN A 47 -2.92 10.58 -9.01
C ASN A 47 -2.15 9.27 -8.87
N ALA A 48 -2.64 8.31 -8.08
CA ALA A 48 -2.05 6.98 -8.04
C ALA A 48 -2.10 6.29 -9.40
N PHE A 49 -3.24 6.34 -10.08
CA PHE A 49 -3.38 5.84 -11.45
C PHE A 49 -2.35 6.46 -12.40
N LEU A 50 -2.17 7.79 -12.37
CA LEU A 50 -1.18 8.49 -13.19
C LEU A 50 0.26 8.07 -12.85
N SER A 51 0.59 7.98 -11.56
CA SER A 51 1.92 7.53 -11.11
C SER A 51 2.21 6.10 -11.55
N ILE A 52 1.23 5.20 -11.44
CA ILE A 52 1.36 3.79 -11.81
C ILE A 52 1.49 3.63 -13.34
N THR A 53 0.72 4.38 -14.11
CA THR A 53 0.75 4.30 -15.59
C THR A 53 1.87 5.15 -16.21
N LYS A 54 2.52 6.02 -15.43
CA LYS A 54 3.55 6.97 -15.87
C LYS A 54 3.07 7.94 -16.96
N GLU A 55 1.75 8.09 -17.11
CA GLU A 55 1.15 8.95 -18.11
C GLU A 55 1.13 10.42 -17.63
N PRO A 56 1.48 11.39 -18.49
CA PRO A 56 1.48 12.79 -18.12
C PRO A 56 0.04 13.33 -18.02
N ILE A 57 -0.25 14.13 -16.98
CA ILE A 57 -1.61 14.67 -16.74
C ILE A 57 -2.15 15.48 -17.93
N THR A 58 -1.27 16.12 -18.71
CA THR A 58 -1.64 16.88 -19.90
C THR A 58 -2.22 16.04 -21.04
N ALA A 59 -2.16 14.70 -20.95
CA ALA A 59 -2.80 13.78 -21.89
C ALA A 59 -4.28 13.50 -21.57
N PHE A 60 -4.77 13.83 -20.36
CA PHE A 60 -6.04 13.32 -19.81
C PHE A 60 -7.23 14.26 -20.05
N THR A 61 -7.63 14.40 -21.31
CA THR A 61 -8.85 15.15 -21.69
C THR A 61 -9.85 14.30 -22.48
N SER A 62 -9.67 12.98 -22.49
CA SER A 62 -10.51 12.08 -23.26
C SER A 62 -11.30 11.09 -22.40
N TRP A 63 -12.43 10.65 -22.93
CA TRP A 63 -13.23 9.59 -22.32
C TRP A 63 -12.47 8.25 -22.25
N LYS A 64 -11.47 8.04 -23.13
CA LYS A 64 -10.62 6.83 -23.12
C LYS A 64 -9.79 6.75 -21.84
N ASP A 65 -9.39 7.90 -21.32
CA ASP A 65 -8.56 7.96 -20.14
C ASP A 65 -9.37 7.69 -18.87
N LEU A 66 -10.59 8.23 -18.82
CA LEU A 66 -11.55 7.89 -17.76
C LEU A 66 -11.98 6.41 -17.82
N LYS A 67 -12.04 5.81 -19.02
CA LYS A 67 -12.26 4.36 -19.20
C LYS A 67 -11.12 3.55 -18.58
N ALA A 68 -9.87 3.92 -18.81
CA ALA A 68 -8.71 3.28 -18.17
C ALA A 68 -8.68 3.52 -16.65
N PHE A 69 -9.06 4.73 -16.19
CA PHE A 69 -9.16 5.02 -14.75
C PHE A 69 -10.20 4.15 -14.05
N ARG A 70 -11.39 3.94 -14.65
CA ARG A 70 -12.39 2.97 -14.12
C ARG A 70 -11.82 1.55 -14.04
N GLY A 71 -11.03 1.15 -15.05
CA GLY A 71 -10.30 -0.12 -15.04
C GLY A 71 -9.32 -0.24 -13.86
N PHE A 72 -8.55 0.80 -13.58
CA PHE A 72 -7.66 0.87 -12.42
C PHE A 72 -8.42 0.70 -11.09
N LEU A 73 -9.55 1.41 -10.92
CA LEU A 73 -10.37 1.32 -9.71
C LEU A 73 -10.87 -0.11 -9.46
N SER A 74 -11.14 -0.87 -10.52
CA SER A 74 -11.55 -2.27 -10.42
C SER A 74 -10.36 -3.21 -10.23
N VAL A 75 -9.30 -3.08 -11.02
CA VAL A 75 -8.18 -4.04 -11.04
C VAL A 75 -7.30 -3.90 -9.80
N GLU A 76 -6.90 -2.67 -9.45
CA GLU A 76 -5.92 -2.46 -8.39
C GLU A 76 -6.56 -2.18 -7.03
N ILE A 77 -7.66 -1.42 -7.01
CA ILE A 77 -8.36 -1.05 -5.77
C ILE A 77 -9.48 -2.04 -5.43
N ASN A 78 -9.96 -2.82 -6.41
CA ASN A 78 -11.07 -3.77 -6.25
C ASN A 78 -12.36 -3.10 -5.72
N LEU A 79 -12.66 -1.89 -6.21
CA LEU A 79 -13.92 -1.23 -5.94
C LEU A 79 -15.06 -1.89 -6.70
N GLU A 80 -16.24 -1.94 -6.07
CA GLU A 80 -17.46 -2.27 -6.77
C GLU A 80 -17.76 -1.20 -7.84
N ASP A 81 -18.39 -1.61 -8.95
CA ASP A 81 -18.56 -0.75 -10.11
C ASP A 81 -19.40 0.51 -9.81
N ASN A 82 -20.43 0.36 -8.97
CA ASN A 82 -21.24 1.46 -8.42
C ASN A 82 -20.39 2.49 -7.64
N GLU A 83 -19.43 2.04 -6.83
CA GLU A 83 -18.52 2.89 -6.08
C GLU A 83 -17.52 3.58 -7.01
N ALA A 84 -16.95 2.83 -7.96
CA ALA A 84 -16.03 3.36 -8.96
C ALA A 84 -16.66 4.51 -9.77
N TRP A 85 -17.97 4.46 -10.03
CA TRP A 85 -18.70 5.53 -10.71
C TRP A 85 -18.63 6.89 -10.01
N HIS A 86 -18.64 6.90 -8.67
CA HIS A 86 -18.52 8.14 -7.91
C HIS A 86 -17.16 8.81 -8.13
N PHE A 87 -16.10 8.01 -8.24
CA PHE A 87 -14.74 8.48 -8.52
C PHE A 87 -14.61 9.01 -9.94
N VAL A 88 -15.10 8.24 -10.93
CA VAL A 88 -15.03 8.62 -12.35
C VAL A 88 -15.75 9.95 -12.61
N ARG A 89 -16.96 10.14 -12.06
CA ARG A 89 -17.72 11.39 -12.21
C ARG A 89 -17.01 12.59 -11.62
N ALA A 90 -16.45 12.45 -10.43
CA ALA A 90 -15.71 13.53 -9.77
C ALA A 90 -14.48 13.95 -10.59
N ILE A 91 -13.75 12.99 -11.15
CA ILE A 91 -12.58 13.27 -12.00
C ILE A 91 -13.00 13.85 -13.35
N ALA A 92 -14.07 13.38 -13.97
CA ALA A 92 -14.60 13.96 -15.20
C ALA A 92 -14.96 15.45 -15.02
N ALA A 93 -15.66 15.80 -13.93
CA ALA A 93 -15.99 17.18 -13.61
C ALA A 93 -14.74 18.07 -13.42
N ALA A 94 -13.64 17.50 -12.91
CA ALA A 94 -12.39 18.21 -12.70
C ALA A 94 -11.61 18.43 -14.02
N LEU A 95 -11.48 17.38 -14.83
CA LEU A 95 -10.66 17.35 -16.05
C LEU A 95 -11.28 18.13 -17.21
N PHE A 96 -12.60 18.02 -17.41
CA PHE A 96 -13.25 18.62 -18.57
C PHE A 96 -13.48 20.13 -18.36
N PRO A 97 -13.45 20.93 -19.44
CA PRO A 97 -13.61 22.39 -19.35
C PRO A 97 -15.07 22.81 -19.12
N SER A 98 -16.06 21.98 -19.48
CA SER A 98 -17.49 22.25 -19.24
C SER A 98 -18.23 21.04 -18.66
N LEU A 99 -19.33 21.30 -17.95
CA LEU A 99 -20.19 20.26 -17.38
C LEU A 99 -20.88 19.40 -18.45
N ASP A 100 -21.19 19.97 -19.62
CA ASP A 100 -21.79 19.24 -20.74
C ASP A 100 -20.79 18.23 -21.33
N GLU A 101 -19.53 18.62 -21.51
CA GLU A 101 -18.48 17.71 -21.96
C GLU A 101 -18.17 16.63 -20.91
N ALA A 102 -18.11 17.00 -19.63
CA ALA A 102 -17.95 16.04 -18.54
C ALA A 102 -19.09 15.01 -18.53
N GLY A 103 -20.34 15.47 -18.66
CA GLY A 103 -21.53 14.62 -18.71
C GLY A 103 -21.49 13.63 -19.88
N LYS A 104 -21.21 14.14 -21.09
CA LYS A 104 -21.06 13.30 -22.30
C LYS A 104 -19.96 12.25 -22.14
N ALA A 105 -18.82 12.62 -21.58
CA ALA A 105 -17.73 11.68 -21.33
C ALA A 105 -18.14 10.61 -20.31
N THR A 106 -18.82 10.98 -19.22
CA THR A 106 -19.29 10.02 -18.21
C THR A 106 -20.37 9.10 -18.76
N ASP A 107 -21.29 9.59 -19.59
CA ASP A 107 -22.36 8.79 -20.20
C ASP A 107 -21.79 7.76 -21.18
N GLN A 108 -20.78 8.13 -21.97
CA GLN A 108 -20.10 7.22 -22.88
C GLN A 108 -19.46 6.04 -22.13
N ILE A 109 -18.82 6.31 -21.00
CA ILE A 109 -18.17 5.27 -20.19
C ILE A 109 -19.22 4.47 -19.42
N PHE A 110 -20.36 5.07 -19.08
CA PHE A 110 -21.44 4.41 -18.34
C PHE A 110 -21.92 3.14 -19.03
N HIS A 111 -21.95 3.17 -20.35
CA HIS A 111 -22.34 2.03 -21.18
C HIS A 111 -21.18 1.09 -21.52
N GLU A 112 -19.94 1.44 -21.18
CA GLU A 112 -18.78 0.59 -21.44
C GLU A 112 -18.76 -0.60 -20.47
N PRO A 113 -18.61 -1.84 -20.98
CA PRO A 113 -18.44 -3.01 -20.12
C PRO A 113 -17.18 -2.90 -19.26
N LEU A 114 -17.26 -3.32 -17.99
CA LEU A 114 -16.12 -3.27 -17.06
C LEU A 114 -14.89 -4.03 -17.59
N ALA A 115 -15.10 -5.15 -18.28
CA ALA A 115 -14.02 -5.88 -18.93
C ALA A 115 -13.23 -5.00 -19.93
N GLY A 116 -13.93 -4.18 -20.73
CA GLY A 116 -13.29 -3.24 -21.65
C GLY A 116 -12.53 -2.13 -20.92
N CYS A 117 -13.01 -1.69 -19.75
CA CYS A 117 -12.28 -0.76 -18.88
C CYS A 117 -11.00 -1.38 -18.33
N ASN A 118 -11.06 -2.63 -17.86
CA ASN A 118 -9.91 -3.37 -17.33
C ASN A 118 -8.84 -3.59 -18.40
N GLU A 119 -9.26 -3.98 -19.62
CA GLU A 119 -8.35 -4.11 -20.76
C GLU A 119 -7.67 -2.77 -21.11
N ALA A 120 -8.42 -1.66 -21.09
CA ALA A 120 -7.85 -0.34 -21.34
C ALA A 120 -6.82 0.07 -20.29
N TYR A 121 -7.05 -0.24 -19.01
CA TYR A 121 -6.07 -0.03 -17.96
C TYR A 121 -4.79 -0.85 -18.17
N LEU A 122 -4.95 -2.17 -18.39
CA LEU A 122 -3.83 -3.08 -18.56
C LEU A 122 -2.99 -2.76 -19.80
N ALA A 123 -3.61 -2.22 -20.85
CA ALA A 123 -2.92 -1.77 -22.06
C ALA A 123 -1.92 -0.63 -21.81
N LEU A 124 -2.09 0.14 -20.73
CA LEU A 124 -1.16 1.19 -20.31
C LEU A 124 0.10 0.64 -19.63
N SER A 125 0.25 -0.69 -19.51
CA SER A 125 1.43 -1.34 -18.92
C SER A 125 1.77 -0.81 -17.52
N PRO A 126 0.86 -0.96 -16.54
CA PRO A 126 1.03 -0.39 -15.20
C PRO A 126 2.32 -0.86 -14.51
N SER A 127 2.98 0.07 -13.83
CA SER A 127 4.24 -0.15 -13.12
C SER A 127 4.05 -1.03 -11.90
N LYS A 128 4.50 -2.29 -11.99
CA LYS A 128 4.46 -3.24 -10.87
C LYS A 128 5.21 -2.71 -9.64
N GLU A 129 6.37 -2.09 -9.82
CA GLU A 129 7.16 -1.48 -8.75
C GLU A 129 6.36 -0.41 -8.00
N THR A 130 5.69 0.49 -8.72
CA THR A 130 4.89 1.56 -8.11
C THR A 130 3.64 1.01 -7.42
N ILE A 131 3.02 -0.03 -7.96
CA ILE A 131 1.94 -0.76 -7.28
C ILE A 131 2.43 -1.33 -5.95
N GLU A 132 3.61 -1.95 -5.94
CA GLU A 132 4.22 -2.53 -4.73
C GLU A 132 4.60 -1.46 -3.70
N GLU A 133 5.03 -0.27 -4.13
CA GLU A 133 5.27 0.90 -3.26
C GLU A 133 3.99 1.31 -2.52
N TYR A 134 2.87 1.46 -3.24
CA TYR A 134 1.57 1.77 -2.61
C TYR A 134 1.13 0.67 -1.64
N GLN A 135 1.30 -0.61 -2.01
CA GLN A 135 0.98 -1.74 -1.12
C GLN A 135 1.89 -1.83 0.11
N SER A 136 3.04 -1.17 0.09
CA SER A 136 4.03 -1.13 1.16
C SER A 136 3.78 0.02 2.16
N MET A 137 2.71 0.79 1.98
CA MET A 137 2.29 1.83 2.91
C MET A 137 1.39 1.28 4.01
N PHE A 138 1.63 1.71 5.25
CA PHE A 138 0.84 1.31 6.42
C PHE A 138 0.46 2.50 7.29
N GLU A 139 -0.68 2.40 7.96
CA GLU A 139 -1.02 3.26 9.09
C GLU A 139 -0.16 2.89 10.30
N CYS A 140 0.22 3.90 11.09
CA CYS A 140 0.76 3.71 12.42
C CYS A 140 -0.22 4.21 13.50
N GLN A 141 0.22 4.29 14.75
CA GLN A 141 -0.60 4.86 15.84
C GLN A 141 -1.07 6.29 15.53
N ASP A 142 -0.29 7.06 14.79
CA ASP A 142 -0.73 8.33 14.22
C ASP A 142 -1.33 8.08 12.83
N PRO A 143 -2.67 8.13 12.65
CA PRO A 143 -3.31 7.85 11.38
C PRO A 143 -3.03 8.92 10.31
N SER A 144 -2.42 10.05 10.69
CA SER A 144 -2.01 11.08 9.75
C SER A 144 -0.70 10.73 9.02
N ILE A 145 0.13 9.85 9.61
CA ILE A 145 1.47 9.51 9.16
C ILE A 145 1.49 8.13 8.50
N GLY A 146 1.89 8.11 7.22
CA GLY A 146 2.17 6.87 6.50
C GLY A 146 3.59 6.40 6.74
N ILE A 147 3.75 5.10 7.01
CA ILE A 147 5.07 4.47 7.07
C ILE A 147 5.23 3.53 5.87
N HIS A 148 6.41 3.56 5.27
CA HIS A 148 6.78 2.65 4.20
C HIS A 148 7.53 1.45 4.78
N VAL A 149 7.00 0.25 4.60
CA VAL A 149 7.65 -1.00 5.02
C VAL A 149 8.09 -1.78 3.80
N ASP A 150 9.39 -1.98 3.67
CA ASP A 150 9.94 -2.74 2.56
C ASP A 150 9.76 -4.25 2.82
N PHE A 151 9.04 -4.92 1.92
CA PHE A 151 8.89 -6.37 1.96
C PHE A 151 10.16 -7.10 1.46
N GLY A 152 11.07 -6.39 0.81
CA GLY A 152 12.32 -6.93 0.29
C GLY A 152 12.10 -8.19 -0.53
N GLN A 153 12.80 -9.27 -0.19
CA GLN A 153 12.68 -10.55 -0.89
C GLN A 153 11.43 -11.35 -0.51
N LEU A 154 10.63 -10.94 0.49
CA LEU A 154 9.42 -11.68 0.88
C LEU A 154 8.45 -11.83 -0.28
N ARG A 155 8.28 -10.78 -1.11
CA ARG A 155 7.40 -10.83 -2.29
C ARG A 155 7.85 -11.85 -3.34
N ALA A 156 9.14 -12.18 -3.37
CA ALA A 156 9.67 -13.23 -4.24
C ALA A 156 9.54 -14.64 -3.64
N LEU A 157 9.44 -14.74 -2.31
CA LEU A 157 9.34 -16.01 -1.57
C LEU A 157 7.89 -16.45 -1.30
N LEU A 158 6.95 -15.51 -1.30
CA LEU A 158 5.56 -15.72 -0.92
C LEU A 158 4.63 -15.46 -2.11
N GLY A 159 3.53 -16.21 -2.18
CA GLY A 159 2.44 -15.90 -3.11
C GLY A 159 1.59 -14.71 -2.64
N GLU A 160 0.78 -14.16 -3.53
CA GLU A 160 -0.10 -13.01 -3.25
C GLU A 160 -1.02 -13.21 -2.03
N ALA A 161 -1.54 -14.43 -1.84
CA ALA A 161 -2.38 -14.76 -0.69
C ALA A 161 -1.62 -14.67 0.64
N ASP A 162 -0.38 -15.15 0.66
CA ASP A 162 0.48 -15.10 1.85
C ASP A 162 0.98 -13.67 2.13
N ILE A 163 1.29 -12.90 1.08
CA ILE A 163 1.62 -11.47 1.21
C ILE A 163 0.43 -10.70 1.77
N SER A 164 -0.78 -10.97 1.28
CA SER A 164 -2.01 -10.32 1.78
C SER A 164 -2.23 -10.65 3.25
N TYR A 165 -2.14 -11.94 3.61
CA TYR A 165 -2.25 -12.39 5.00
C TYR A 165 -1.21 -11.72 5.92
N PHE A 166 0.06 -11.71 5.50
CA PHE A 166 1.13 -11.06 6.26
C PHE A 166 0.89 -9.55 6.42
N SER A 167 0.49 -8.88 5.34
CA SER A 167 0.21 -7.44 5.34
C SER A 167 -0.90 -7.09 6.31
N GLU A 168 -1.95 -7.91 6.43
CA GLU A 168 -3.01 -7.70 7.42
C GLU A 168 -2.52 -7.82 8.87
N LEU A 169 -1.68 -8.83 9.16
CA LEU A 169 -1.08 -9.00 10.49
C LEU A 169 -0.17 -7.82 10.83
N LEU A 170 0.65 -7.41 9.85
CA LEU A 170 1.55 -6.28 9.97
C LEU A 170 0.79 -4.97 10.20
N ALA A 171 -0.26 -4.70 9.42
CA ALA A 171 -1.11 -3.53 9.59
C ALA A 171 -1.74 -3.47 10.98
N LYS A 172 -2.25 -4.59 11.50
CA LYS A 172 -2.80 -4.68 12.87
C LYS A 172 -1.77 -4.34 13.94
N HIS A 173 -0.53 -4.80 13.76
CA HIS A 173 0.55 -4.49 14.69
C HIS A 173 0.93 -3.01 14.63
N LEU A 174 1.27 -2.52 13.43
CA LEU A 174 1.78 -1.16 13.21
C LEU A 174 0.78 -0.07 13.57
N LYS A 175 -0.53 -0.30 13.40
CA LYS A 175 -1.60 0.62 13.82
C LYS A 175 -1.58 0.96 15.31
N THR A 176 -0.94 0.14 16.13
CA THR A 176 -0.77 0.39 17.58
C THR A 176 0.64 0.84 17.94
N THR A 177 1.54 0.90 16.96
CA THR A 177 2.95 1.23 17.14
C THR A 177 3.19 2.72 16.90
N PRO A 178 3.89 3.42 17.81
CA PRO A 178 4.22 4.82 17.60
C PRO A 178 5.06 5.06 16.35
N HIS A 179 4.80 6.18 15.63
CA HIS A 179 5.40 6.47 14.32
C HIS A 179 6.94 6.40 14.32
N PHE A 180 7.59 6.83 15.41
CA PHE A 180 9.04 6.86 15.54
C PHE A 180 9.70 5.47 15.55
N TYR A 181 8.96 4.42 15.87
CA TYR A 181 9.43 3.03 15.80
C TYR A 181 8.83 2.23 14.65
N ALA A 182 7.67 2.64 14.15
CA ALA A 182 6.84 1.77 13.32
C ALA A 182 7.52 1.33 12.02
N GLN A 183 8.24 2.22 11.33
CA GLN A 183 8.98 1.84 10.12
C GLN A 183 10.13 0.85 10.43
N GLY A 184 10.92 1.13 11.48
CA GLY A 184 12.01 0.24 11.89
C GLY A 184 11.49 -1.14 12.30
N PHE A 185 10.43 -1.18 13.10
CA PHE A 185 9.81 -2.43 13.54
C PHE A 185 9.18 -3.20 12.37
N GLY A 186 8.50 -2.51 11.45
CA GLY A 186 7.96 -3.13 10.24
C GLY A 186 9.04 -3.82 9.42
N ASN A 187 10.16 -3.12 9.14
CA ASN A 187 11.28 -3.69 8.41
C ASN A 187 11.96 -4.84 9.16
N CYS A 188 12.10 -4.75 10.49
CA CYS A 188 12.61 -5.86 11.30
C CYS A 188 11.69 -7.09 11.26
N ILE A 189 10.37 -6.89 11.34
CA ILE A 189 9.39 -7.97 11.22
C ILE A 189 9.48 -8.62 9.84
N CYS A 190 9.61 -7.84 8.76
CA CYS A 190 9.86 -8.38 7.42
C CYS A 190 11.14 -9.23 7.37
N GLY A 191 12.25 -8.75 7.92
CA GLY A 191 13.51 -9.48 7.94
C GLY A 191 13.44 -10.81 8.72
N ILE A 192 12.80 -10.81 9.89
CA ILE A 192 12.60 -12.03 10.68
C ILE A 192 11.66 -13.00 9.93
N MET A 193 10.58 -12.49 9.33
CA MET A 193 9.67 -13.32 8.52
C MET A 193 10.39 -13.95 7.34
N GLN A 194 11.30 -13.21 6.68
CA GLN A 194 12.09 -13.73 5.57
C GLN A 194 12.95 -14.92 6.00
N GLY A 195 13.61 -14.81 7.17
CA GLY A 195 14.35 -15.93 7.75
C GLY A 195 13.45 -17.14 8.04
N LEU A 196 12.25 -16.90 8.58
CA LEU A 196 11.31 -17.96 8.93
C LEU A 196 10.78 -18.72 7.70
N VAL A 197 10.42 -17.99 6.65
CA VAL A 197 9.98 -18.55 5.37
C VAL A 197 11.09 -19.35 4.71
N TYR A 198 12.34 -18.85 4.77
CA TYR A 198 13.50 -19.56 4.22
C TYR A 198 13.72 -20.92 4.91
N GLU A 199 13.57 -21.00 6.23
CA GLU A 199 13.69 -22.26 6.98
C GLU A 199 12.56 -23.28 6.74
N ASN A 200 11.44 -22.85 6.14
CA ASN A 200 10.28 -23.71 5.88
C ASN A 200 9.65 -23.40 4.53
N SER A 201 10.49 -23.45 3.48
CA SER A 201 10.00 -23.25 2.12
C SER A 201 8.86 -24.22 1.77
N GLY A 202 7.89 -23.71 1.00
CA GLY A 202 6.78 -24.51 0.46
C GLY A 202 5.57 -24.69 1.38
N LYS A 203 5.54 -24.09 2.57
CA LYS A 203 4.33 -24.05 3.42
C LYS A 203 3.59 -22.71 3.26
N PRO A 204 2.25 -22.72 3.15
CA PRO A 204 1.45 -21.49 3.25
C PRO A 204 1.71 -20.78 4.57
N LEU A 205 1.71 -19.45 4.54
CA LEU A 205 2.08 -18.63 5.69
C LEU A 205 1.17 -18.85 6.92
N PRO A 206 -0.16 -19.03 6.80
CA PRO A 206 -1.02 -19.33 7.95
C PRO A 206 -0.69 -20.65 8.68
N GLU A 207 0.00 -21.57 8.00
CA GLU A 207 0.43 -22.87 8.52
C GLU A 207 1.90 -22.90 8.92
N LEU A 208 2.63 -21.81 8.69
CA LEU A 208 4.04 -21.67 9.01
C LEU A 208 4.23 -21.64 10.53
N ARG A 209 4.59 -22.80 11.10
CA ARG A 209 4.83 -22.95 12.54
C ARG A 209 6.10 -23.74 12.77
N LEU A 210 6.94 -23.24 13.66
CA LEU A 210 8.08 -23.99 14.19
C LEU A 210 7.66 -24.78 15.43
N ASP A 211 8.16 -26.01 15.54
CA ASP A 211 8.14 -26.72 16.82
C ASP A 211 9.05 -26.02 17.85
N LYS A 212 9.03 -26.51 19.09
CA LYS A 212 9.73 -25.85 20.20
C LYS A 212 11.24 -25.79 20.03
N GLU A 213 11.86 -26.88 19.56
CA GLU A 213 13.32 -26.94 19.41
C GLU A 213 13.77 -26.06 18.25
N ARG A 214 13.04 -26.10 17.13
CA ARG A 214 13.30 -25.22 15.98
C ARG A 214 13.04 -23.76 16.31
N THR A 215 11.99 -23.45 17.08
CA THR A 215 11.73 -22.08 17.56
C THR A 215 12.91 -21.57 18.37
N LYS A 216 13.41 -22.37 19.32
CA LYS A 216 14.56 -21.99 20.15
C LYS A 216 15.81 -21.73 19.32
N ALA A 217 16.09 -22.59 18.34
CA ALA A 217 17.23 -22.42 17.44
C ALA A 217 17.09 -21.15 16.59
N PHE A 218 15.93 -20.95 15.96
CA PHE A 218 15.62 -19.78 15.13
C PHE A 218 15.74 -18.47 15.92
N VAL A 219 15.09 -18.39 17.09
CA VAL A 219 15.14 -17.20 17.96
C VAL A 219 16.57 -16.92 18.41
N SER A 220 17.35 -17.94 18.77
CA SER A 220 18.75 -17.77 19.16
C SER A 220 19.59 -17.19 18.01
N GLN A 221 19.34 -17.62 16.78
CA GLN A 221 20.01 -17.10 15.58
C GLN A 221 19.61 -15.64 15.31
N VAL A 222 18.32 -15.32 15.36
CA VAL A 222 17.83 -13.95 15.16
C VAL A 222 18.42 -12.99 16.21
N GLU A 223 18.44 -13.39 17.48
CA GLU A 223 19.02 -12.60 18.56
C GLU A 223 20.53 -12.39 18.37
N TYR A 224 21.26 -13.42 17.94
CA TYR A 224 22.69 -13.31 17.66
C TYR A 224 22.95 -12.33 16.50
N GLN A 225 22.20 -12.46 15.40
CA GLN A 225 22.32 -11.58 14.25
C GLN A 225 21.99 -10.12 14.61
N ALA A 226 20.98 -9.90 15.47
CA ALA A 226 20.63 -8.56 15.95
C ALA A 226 21.76 -7.90 16.75
N VAL A 227 22.50 -8.65 17.55
CA VAL A 227 23.69 -8.14 18.27
C VAL A 227 24.82 -7.87 17.28
N ASP A 228 25.13 -8.84 16.42
CA ASP A 228 26.24 -8.78 15.47
C ASP A 228 26.11 -7.59 14.49
N GLN A 229 24.90 -7.33 13.98
CA GLN A 229 24.64 -6.19 13.09
C GLN A 229 24.92 -4.84 13.76
N ILE A 230 24.48 -4.65 15.01
CA ILE A 230 24.69 -3.41 15.76
C ILE A 230 26.17 -3.23 16.10
N MET A 231 26.86 -4.31 16.47
CA MET A 231 28.30 -4.28 16.71
C MET A 231 29.08 -3.92 15.43
N LYS A 232 28.71 -4.49 14.28
CA LYS A 232 29.33 -4.18 12.97
C LYS A 232 29.08 -2.75 12.51
N ALA A 233 27.96 -2.16 12.91
CA ALA A 233 27.67 -0.76 12.66
C ALA A 233 28.45 0.21 13.59
N GLY A 234 29.30 -0.30 14.47
CA GLY A 234 30.20 0.49 15.32
C GLY A 234 29.59 0.96 16.64
N TYR A 235 28.41 0.45 17.01
CA TYR A 235 27.79 0.76 18.29
C TYR A 235 28.44 -0.01 19.45
N SER A 236 28.18 0.46 20.66
CA SER A 236 28.70 -0.19 21.88
C SER A 236 28.04 -1.54 22.14
N ILE A 237 28.74 -2.39 22.89
CA ILE A 237 28.22 -3.67 23.39
C ILE A 237 26.87 -3.48 24.11
N LYS A 238 26.76 -2.44 24.95
CA LYS A 238 25.54 -2.13 25.69
C LYS A 238 24.36 -1.90 24.73
N GLN A 239 24.55 -1.09 23.69
CA GLN A 239 23.51 -0.81 22.69
C GLN A 239 23.14 -2.06 21.88
N ALA A 240 24.10 -2.95 21.60
CA ALA A 240 23.81 -4.20 20.89
C ALA A 240 22.93 -5.14 21.73
N PHE A 241 23.16 -5.24 23.04
CA PHE A 241 22.29 -6.02 23.93
C PHE A 241 20.94 -5.34 24.19
N GLU A 242 20.87 -4.01 24.25
CA GLU A 242 19.59 -3.28 24.28
C GLU A 242 18.76 -3.57 23.02
N ASN A 243 19.39 -3.58 21.84
CA ASN A 243 18.73 -3.97 20.59
C ASN A 243 18.20 -5.41 20.63
N ARG A 244 18.96 -6.35 21.19
CA ARG A 244 18.51 -7.74 21.37
C ARG A 244 17.22 -7.83 22.18
N GLU A 245 17.09 -7.05 23.26
CA GLU A 245 15.87 -7.03 24.07
C GLU A 245 14.68 -6.46 23.30
N VAL A 246 14.90 -5.44 22.45
CA VAL A 246 13.87 -4.93 21.54
C VAL A 246 13.41 -6.01 20.55
N ILE A 247 14.36 -6.77 19.97
CA ILE A 247 14.05 -7.87 19.06
C ILE A 247 13.27 -8.99 19.76
N ARG A 248 13.63 -9.33 21.00
CA ARG A 248 12.88 -10.30 21.82
C ARG A 248 11.43 -9.88 22.03
N ASP A 249 11.23 -8.61 22.37
CA ASP A 249 9.90 -8.04 22.56
C ASP A 249 9.08 -8.10 21.26
N LEU A 250 9.69 -7.78 20.10
CA LEU A 250 9.06 -7.93 18.78
C LEU A 250 8.69 -9.39 18.46
N ILE A 251 9.59 -10.35 18.73
CA ILE A 251 9.33 -11.78 18.56
C ILE A 251 8.10 -12.20 19.36
N SER A 252 8.02 -11.80 20.62
CA SER A 252 6.88 -12.10 21.48
C SER A 252 5.58 -11.44 20.99
N LYS A 253 5.62 -10.12 20.74
CA LYS A 253 4.43 -9.32 20.40
C LYS A 253 3.87 -9.58 19.02
N PHE A 254 4.69 -10.03 18.07
CA PHE A 254 4.28 -10.30 16.70
C PHE A 254 4.28 -11.79 16.38
N PHE A 255 5.42 -12.47 16.51
CA PHE A 255 5.55 -13.84 16.00
C PHE A 255 4.88 -14.89 16.88
N VAL A 256 5.05 -14.80 18.19
CA VAL A 256 4.35 -15.69 19.14
C VAL A 256 2.86 -15.37 19.15
N ARG A 257 2.50 -14.10 19.23
CA ARG A 257 1.10 -13.65 19.22
C ARG A 257 0.31 -14.15 18.01
N ASN A 258 0.93 -14.16 16.83
CA ASN A 258 0.31 -14.64 15.60
C ASN A 258 0.54 -16.15 15.33
N GLY A 259 1.15 -16.88 16.28
CA GLY A 259 1.27 -18.35 16.22
C GLY A 259 2.37 -18.89 15.31
N PHE A 260 3.27 -18.05 14.80
CA PHE A 260 4.41 -18.48 13.98
C PHE A 260 5.46 -19.25 14.81
N LEU A 261 5.64 -18.85 16.07
CA LEU A 261 6.65 -19.36 16.98
C LEU A 261 6.01 -19.80 18.31
N THR A 262 6.58 -20.82 18.95
CA THR A 262 6.15 -21.29 20.28
C THR A 262 7.33 -21.23 21.26
N ILE A 263 7.22 -20.39 22.30
CA ILE A 263 8.24 -20.25 23.37
C ILE A 263 7.87 -21.12 24.57
#